data_AF-A0A919UJB6-F1
#
_entry.id   AF-A0A919UJB6-F1
#
_cell.length_a   1.000
_cell.length_b   1.000
_cell.length_c   1.000
_cell.angle_alpha   90.00
_cell.angle_beta   90.00
_cell.angle_gamma   90.00
#
_symmetry.space_group_name_H-M   'P 1'
#
loop_
_entity.id
_entity.type
_entity.pdbx_description
1 polymer ?
#
loop_
_entity_poly.entity_id
_entity_poly.type
_entity_poly.pdbx_seq_one_letter_code
_entity_poly.pdbx_strand_id
1 'polypeptide(L)'
;MFSENYSRQTALASVQQALDPNLSDHELATLARSEEAKIRAAVAERPAMPLTTLLKLAQDPSPAVRAGVARNPRVDIPLELHRQLAGDKTPEVVFALIENPQVPDSIIAKLARQLHKEYAGEARARLASKGGASKVLGRFGIATSH
;
A
#
# COMPACT_ATOMS: atom_id res chain seq x y z
N MET A 1 -28.19 29.75 -5.61
CA MET A 1 -26.78 29.66 -6.06
C MET A 1 -25.83 29.64 -4.86
N PHE A 2 -25.89 28.62 -3.99
CA PHE A 2 -25.01 28.52 -2.81
C PHE A 2 -24.24 27.19 -2.70
N SER A 3 -24.44 26.22 -3.61
CA SER A 3 -23.84 24.88 -3.47
C SER A 3 -22.37 24.79 -3.87
N GLU A 4 -21.89 25.59 -4.82
CA GLU A 4 -20.53 25.39 -5.37
C GLU A 4 -19.42 25.89 -4.44
N ASN A 5 -19.66 26.96 -3.66
CA ASN A 5 -18.67 27.47 -2.72
C ASN A 5 -18.58 26.62 -1.45
N TYR A 6 -19.71 26.09 -0.95
CA TYR A 6 -19.72 25.20 0.23
C TYR A 6 -18.95 23.89 -0.04
N SER A 7 -19.11 23.34 -1.25
CA SER A 7 -18.47 22.10 -1.69
C SER A 7 -16.95 22.23 -1.88
N ARG A 8 -16.46 23.39 -2.34
CA ARG A 8 -15.01 23.65 -2.42
C ARG A 8 -14.36 23.86 -1.05
N GLN A 9 -15.11 24.43 -0.11
CA GLN A 9 -14.63 24.66 1.26
C GLN A 9 -14.52 23.33 2.04
N THR A 10 -15.47 22.41 1.84
CA THR A 10 -15.38 21.04 2.38
C THR A 10 -14.30 20.21 1.71
N ALA A 11 -14.09 20.32 0.39
CA ALA A 11 -13.01 19.63 -0.32
C ALA A 11 -11.61 19.99 0.23
N LEU A 12 -11.30 21.29 0.35
CA LEU A 12 -10.00 21.75 0.87
C LEU A 12 -9.83 21.41 2.35
N ALA A 13 -10.89 21.53 3.15
CA ALA A 13 -10.87 21.11 4.56
C ALA A 13 -10.62 19.59 4.69
N SER A 14 -11.22 18.78 3.82
CA SER A 14 -11.08 17.32 3.82
C SER A 14 -9.68 16.86 3.40
N VAL A 15 -9.02 17.58 2.47
CA VAL A 15 -7.60 17.33 2.12
C VAL A 15 -6.68 17.67 3.29
N GLN A 16 -6.88 18.84 3.93
CA GLN A 16 -6.09 19.24 5.09
C GLN A 16 -6.27 18.27 6.26
N GLN A 17 -7.51 17.81 6.46
CA GLN A 17 -7.85 16.85 7.50
C GLN A 17 -7.24 15.48 7.22
N ALA A 18 -7.23 14.99 5.97
CA ALA A 18 -6.59 13.71 5.61
C ALA A 18 -5.08 13.65 5.93
N LEU A 19 -4.41 14.81 5.97
CA LEU A 19 -3.01 14.95 6.33
C LEU A 19 -2.76 15.05 7.85
N ASP A 20 -3.81 15.25 8.66
CA ASP A 20 -3.68 15.36 10.11
C ASP A 20 -3.31 14.00 10.72
N PRO A 21 -2.19 13.86 11.46
CA PRO A 21 -1.82 12.60 12.10
C PRO A 21 -2.79 12.16 13.22
N ASN A 22 -3.57 13.07 13.80
CA ASN A 22 -4.38 12.84 15.01
C ASN A 22 -5.87 12.60 14.74
N LEU A 23 -6.24 12.22 13.51
CA LEU A 23 -7.63 11.91 13.19
C LEU A 23 -8.19 10.77 14.02
N SER A 24 -9.41 10.95 14.52
CA SER A 24 -10.18 9.87 15.11
C SER A 24 -10.62 8.84 14.07
N ASP A 25 -10.92 7.62 14.53
CA ASP A 25 -11.42 6.54 13.68
C ASP A 25 -12.68 6.95 12.89
N HIS A 26 -13.55 7.75 13.51
CA HIS A 26 -14.77 8.25 12.90
C HIS A 26 -14.49 9.23 11.74
N GLU A 27 -13.52 10.12 11.91
CA GLU A 27 -13.12 11.06 10.86
C GLU A 27 -12.45 10.33 9.70
N LEU A 28 -11.57 9.36 9.98
CA LEU A 28 -10.98 8.51 8.95
C LEU A 28 -12.04 7.74 8.16
N ALA A 29 -13.04 7.18 8.84
CA ALA A 29 -14.16 6.50 8.19
C ALA A 29 -15.03 7.43 7.34
N THR A 30 -15.08 8.72 7.68
CA THR A 30 -15.79 9.74 6.90
C THR A 30 -15.01 10.09 5.64
N LEU A 31 -13.71 10.37 5.78
CA LEU A 31 -12.82 10.67 4.65
C LEU A 31 -12.66 9.48 3.69
N ALA A 32 -12.70 8.25 4.20
CA ALA A 32 -12.72 7.04 3.37
C ALA A 32 -13.96 6.92 2.48
N ARG A 33 -15.01 7.70 2.74
CA ARG A 33 -16.23 7.79 1.91
C ARG A 33 -16.30 9.08 1.10
N SER A 34 -15.26 9.91 1.10
CA SER A 34 -15.21 11.14 0.32
C SER A 34 -15.45 10.83 -1.17
N GLU A 35 -16.14 11.71 -1.89
CA GLU A 35 -16.33 11.59 -3.34
C GLU A 35 -14.99 11.69 -4.10
N GLU A 36 -14.02 12.38 -3.51
CA GLU A 36 -12.69 12.57 -4.08
C GLU A 36 -11.80 11.35 -3.88
N ALA A 37 -11.46 10.68 -4.98
CA ALA A 37 -10.56 9.53 -4.97
C ALA A 37 -9.18 9.84 -4.36
N LYS A 38 -8.69 11.08 -4.50
CA LYS A 38 -7.40 11.50 -3.91
C LYS A 38 -7.43 11.46 -2.38
N ILE A 39 -8.54 11.92 -1.78
CA ILE A 39 -8.74 11.89 -0.33
C ILE A 39 -8.84 10.45 0.15
N ARG A 40 -9.65 9.63 -0.53
CA ARG A 40 -9.78 8.20 -0.23
C ARG A 40 -8.43 7.46 -0.32
N ALA A 41 -7.60 7.79 -1.31
CA ALA A 41 -6.27 7.20 -1.47
C ALA A 41 -5.32 7.61 -0.35
N ALA A 42 -5.32 8.89 0.02
CA ALA A 42 -4.48 9.40 1.11
C ALA A 42 -4.81 8.75 2.45
N VAL A 43 -6.10 8.55 2.76
CA VAL A 43 -6.49 7.86 4.01
C VAL A 43 -6.25 6.35 3.94
N ALA A 44 -6.35 5.73 2.77
CA ALA A 44 -6.09 4.31 2.57
C ALA A 44 -4.64 3.93 2.90
N GLU A 45 -3.69 4.85 2.73
CA GLU A 45 -2.26 4.62 2.99
C GLU A 45 -1.90 4.74 4.49
N ARG A 46 -2.83 5.22 5.34
CA ARG A 46 -2.54 5.49 6.75
C ARG A 46 -2.46 4.22 7.60
N PRO A 47 -1.43 4.06 8.46
CA PRO A 47 -1.28 2.88 9.31
C PRO A 47 -2.46 2.64 10.26
N ALA A 48 -3.06 3.73 10.77
CA ALA A 48 -4.17 3.71 11.71
C ALA A 48 -5.52 3.32 11.08
N MET A 49 -5.60 3.14 9.76
CA MET A 49 -6.87 2.83 9.10
C MET A 49 -7.42 1.49 9.60
N PRO A 50 -8.69 1.43 10.05
CA PRO A 50 -9.34 0.18 10.43
C PRO A 50 -9.37 -0.80 9.26
N LEU A 51 -9.06 -2.07 9.55
CA LEU A 51 -8.99 -3.13 8.54
C LEU A 51 -10.31 -3.29 7.77
N THR A 52 -11.45 -3.16 8.44
CA THR A 52 -12.78 -3.24 7.81
C THR A 52 -12.99 -2.16 6.74
N THR A 53 -12.37 -0.98 6.90
CA THR A 53 -12.40 0.09 5.91
C THR A 53 -11.41 -0.16 4.79
N LEU A 54 -10.20 -0.66 5.10
CA LEU A 54 -9.23 -1.06 4.06
C LEU A 54 -9.78 -2.14 3.13
N LEU A 55 -10.52 -3.12 3.65
CA LEU A 55 -11.18 -4.16 2.84
C LEU A 55 -12.22 -3.59 1.86
N LYS A 56 -12.88 -2.48 2.22
CA LYS A 56 -13.81 -1.76 1.33
C LYS A 56 -13.03 -0.96 0.29
N LEU A 57 -12.01 -0.22 0.71
CA LEU A 57 -11.16 0.59 -0.17
C LEU A 57 -10.36 -0.25 -1.17
N ALA A 58 -10.05 -1.51 -0.84
CA ALA A 58 -9.43 -2.46 -1.76
C ALA A 58 -10.31 -2.84 -2.95
N GLN A 59 -11.61 -2.55 -2.88
CA GLN A 59 -12.59 -2.75 -3.95
C GLN A 59 -13.01 -1.42 -4.58
N ASP A 60 -12.36 -0.30 -4.21
CA ASP A 60 -12.69 1.02 -4.73
C ASP A 60 -12.54 1.05 -6.26
N PRO A 61 -13.47 1.69 -7.00
CA PRO A 61 -13.37 1.81 -8.45
C PRO A 61 -12.09 2.52 -8.89
N SER A 62 -11.56 3.44 -8.07
CA SER A 62 -10.34 4.18 -8.39
C SER A 62 -9.08 3.35 -8.11
N PRO A 63 -8.21 3.13 -9.12
CA PRO A 63 -6.94 2.46 -8.91
C PRO A 63 -6.02 3.18 -7.93
N ALA A 64 -6.08 4.52 -7.87
CA ALA A 64 -5.27 5.30 -6.93
C ALA A 64 -5.62 4.95 -5.47
N VAL A 65 -6.90 4.70 -5.18
CA VAL A 65 -7.35 4.30 -3.85
C VAL A 65 -6.86 2.90 -3.50
N ARG A 66 -6.99 1.95 -4.44
CA ARG A 66 -6.48 0.59 -4.26
C ARG A 66 -4.95 0.55 -4.12
N ALA A 67 -4.23 1.42 -4.84
CA ALA A 67 -2.79 1.60 -4.67
C ALA A 67 -2.45 2.16 -3.28
N GLY A 68 -3.23 3.10 -2.75
CA GLY A 68 -3.10 3.58 -1.37
C GLY A 68 -3.24 2.43 -0.35
N VAL A 69 -4.21 1.52 -0.53
CA VAL A 69 -4.32 0.31 0.31
C VAL A 69 -3.07 -0.57 0.16
N ALA A 70 -2.57 -0.74 -1.05
CA ALA A 70 -1.38 -1.55 -1.32
C ALA A 70 -0.10 -0.97 -0.69
N ARG A 71 0.01 0.36 -0.57
CA ARG A 71 1.13 1.07 0.10
C ARG A 71 1.01 1.09 1.63
N ASN A 72 -0.16 0.78 2.17
CA ASN A 72 -0.41 0.89 3.61
C ASN A 72 0.62 0.08 4.43
N PRO A 73 1.36 0.70 5.36
CA PRO A 73 2.45 0.07 6.11
C PRO A 73 1.96 -0.78 7.30
N ARG A 74 0.65 -1.03 7.42
CA ARG A 74 0.05 -1.85 8.47
C ARG A 74 0.55 -3.30 8.39
N VAL A 75 1.00 -3.83 9.53
CA VAL A 75 1.67 -5.15 9.64
C VAL A 75 0.68 -6.32 9.65
N ASP A 76 -0.53 -6.11 10.15
CA ASP A 76 -1.57 -7.13 10.33
C ASP A 76 -2.58 -7.18 9.18
N ILE A 77 -2.17 -6.78 7.98
CA ILE A 77 -3.00 -6.96 6.77
C ILE A 77 -3.10 -8.46 6.44
N PRO A 78 -4.32 -9.02 6.28
CA PRO A 78 -4.50 -10.43 5.94
C PRO A 78 -3.86 -10.78 4.60
N LEU A 79 -3.26 -11.98 4.52
CA LEU A 79 -2.65 -12.50 3.30
C LEU A 79 -3.61 -12.48 2.09
N GLU A 80 -4.90 -12.74 2.33
CA GLU A 80 -5.90 -12.76 1.25
C GLU A 80 -6.10 -11.37 0.63
N LEU A 81 -6.00 -10.30 1.42
CA LEU A 81 -6.06 -8.94 0.88
C LEU A 81 -4.85 -8.64 -0.02
N HIS A 82 -3.65 -9.07 0.39
CA HIS A 82 -2.47 -8.96 -0.48
C HIS A 82 -2.62 -9.78 -1.78
N ARG A 83 -3.26 -10.97 -1.71
CA ARG A 83 -3.54 -11.78 -2.90
C ARG A 83 -4.54 -11.11 -3.84
N GLN A 84 -5.58 -10.49 -3.30
CA GLN A 84 -6.54 -9.71 -4.06
C GLN A 84 -5.82 -8.58 -4.82
N LEU A 85 -5.00 -7.79 -4.13
CA LEU A 85 -4.26 -6.67 -4.73
C LEU A 85 -3.18 -7.14 -5.73
N ALA A 86 -2.57 -8.30 -5.50
CA ALA A 86 -1.63 -8.90 -6.44
C ALA A 86 -2.30 -9.35 -7.76
N GLY A 87 -3.61 -9.58 -7.73
CA GLY A 87 -4.44 -9.89 -8.90
C GLY A 87 -5.10 -8.66 -9.53
N ASP A 88 -4.75 -7.44 -9.09
CA ASP A 88 -5.38 -6.23 -9.61
C ASP A 88 -5.11 -6.07 -11.12
N LYS A 89 -6.13 -5.59 -11.84
CA LYS A 89 -6.05 -5.33 -13.27
C LYS A 89 -5.15 -4.13 -13.59
N THR A 90 -4.94 -3.23 -12.64
CA THR A 90 -4.14 -2.02 -12.81
C THR A 90 -2.72 -2.26 -12.31
N PRO A 91 -1.70 -2.17 -13.20
CA PRO A 91 -0.30 -2.39 -12.85
C PRO A 91 0.21 -1.51 -11.70
N GLU A 92 -0.23 -0.25 -11.64
CA GLU A 92 0.13 0.70 -10.58
C GLU A 92 -0.15 0.17 -9.17
N VAL A 93 -1.28 -0.54 -8.99
CA VAL A 93 -1.65 -1.16 -7.70
C VAL A 93 -0.68 -2.29 -7.35
N VAL A 94 -0.25 -3.05 -8.35
CA VAL A 94 0.69 -4.16 -8.17
C VAL A 94 2.10 -3.64 -7.89
N PHE A 95 2.54 -2.56 -8.53
CA PHE A 95 3.80 -1.88 -8.21
C PHE A 95 3.80 -1.36 -6.77
N ALA A 96 2.74 -0.67 -6.35
CA ALA A 96 2.56 -0.23 -4.96
C ALA A 96 2.66 -1.40 -3.96
N LEU A 97 2.07 -2.56 -4.29
CA LEU A 97 2.19 -3.78 -3.49
C LEU A 97 3.63 -4.31 -3.45
N ILE A 98 4.36 -4.27 -4.58
CA ILE A 98 5.76 -4.68 -4.66
C ILE A 98 6.68 -3.72 -3.90
N GLU A 99 6.32 -2.45 -3.71
CA GLU A 99 7.12 -1.50 -2.92
C GLU A 99 6.90 -1.69 -1.40
N ASN A 100 5.72 -2.16 -0.99
CA ASN A 100 5.36 -2.22 0.43
C ASN A 100 6.11 -3.31 1.21
N PRO A 101 6.97 -2.98 2.19
CA PRO A 101 7.81 -3.95 2.91
C PRO A 101 7.03 -4.99 3.72
N GLN A 102 5.77 -4.70 4.10
CA GLN A 102 4.90 -5.61 4.85
C GLN A 102 4.35 -6.76 4.00
N VAL A 103 4.37 -6.61 2.66
CA VAL A 103 3.87 -7.65 1.76
C VAL A 103 4.78 -8.88 1.83
N PRO A 104 4.22 -10.08 2.09
CA PRO A 104 5.01 -11.30 2.17
C PRO A 104 5.73 -11.62 0.87
N ASP A 105 6.99 -12.03 0.98
CA ASP A 105 7.83 -12.37 -0.18
C ASP A 105 7.25 -13.55 -0.99
N SER A 106 6.38 -14.38 -0.39
CA SER A 106 5.64 -15.44 -1.09
C SER A 106 4.66 -14.90 -2.14
N ILE A 107 4.10 -13.70 -1.94
CA ILE A 107 3.27 -13.00 -2.92
C ILE A 107 4.16 -12.41 -4.01
N ILE A 108 5.25 -11.75 -3.63
CA ILE A 108 6.20 -11.15 -4.57
C ILE A 108 6.82 -12.22 -5.48
N ALA A 109 7.15 -13.40 -4.96
CA ALA A 109 7.65 -14.53 -5.74
C ALA A 109 6.63 -15.07 -6.76
N LYS A 110 5.32 -14.94 -6.49
CA LYS A 110 4.28 -15.26 -7.50
C LYS A 110 4.27 -14.20 -8.60
N LEU A 111 4.36 -12.92 -8.27
CA LEU A 111 4.41 -11.82 -9.24
C LEU A 111 5.67 -11.91 -10.13
N ALA A 112 6.83 -12.21 -9.54
CA ALA A 112 8.10 -12.38 -10.24
C ALA A 112 8.09 -13.51 -11.30
N ARG A 113 7.21 -14.50 -11.18
CA ARG A 113 7.06 -15.59 -12.15
C ARG A 113 6.20 -15.21 -13.36
N GLN A 114 5.45 -14.11 -13.30
CA GLN A 114 4.60 -13.64 -14.40
C GLN A 114 5.43 -12.87 -15.43
N LEU A 115 6.30 -13.57 -16.16
CA LEU A 115 7.31 -13.01 -17.07
C LEU A 115 6.81 -11.94 -18.06
N HIS A 116 5.55 -12.03 -18.50
CA HIS A 116 4.96 -11.10 -19.47
C HIS A 116 4.38 -9.82 -18.86
N LYS A 117 4.43 -9.69 -17.52
CA LYS A 117 3.92 -8.52 -16.81
C LYS A 117 5.05 -7.54 -16.57
N GLU A 118 4.79 -6.26 -16.81
CA GLU A 118 5.76 -5.18 -16.63
C GLU A 118 6.32 -5.10 -15.20
N TYR A 119 5.52 -5.46 -14.19
CA TYR A 119 5.92 -5.47 -12.79
C TYR A 119 6.80 -6.68 -12.38
N ALA A 120 6.97 -7.69 -13.24
CA ALA A 120 7.71 -8.90 -12.88
C ALA A 120 9.20 -8.64 -12.66
N GLY A 121 9.78 -7.67 -13.39
CA GLY A 121 11.17 -7.23 -13.19
C GLY A 121 11.37 -6.63 -11.79
N GLU A 122 10.46 -5.74 -11.38
CA GLU A 122 10.50 -5.09 -10.07
C GLU A 122 10.32 -6.09 -8.92
N ALA A 123 9.39 -7.04 -9.09
CA ALA A 123 9.20 -8.11 -8.11
C ALA A 123 10.49 -8.96 -7.92
N ARG A 124 11.25 -9.21 -8.99
CA ARG A 124 12.54 -9.92 -8.90
C ARG A 124 13.61 -9.05 -8.24
N ALA A 125 13.67 -7.77 -8.59
CA ALA A 125 14.62 -6.82 -8.01
C ALA A 125 14.44 -6.74 -6.48
N ARG A 126 13.19 -6.66 -6.00
CA ARG A 126 12.88 -6.70 -4.56
C ARG A 126 13.36 -7.98 -3.86
N LEU A 127 13.13 -9.15 -4.46
CA LEU A 127 13.57 -10.41 -3.86
C LEU A 127 15.11 -10.50 -3.83
N ALA A 128 15.78 -9.98 -4.85
CA ALA A 128 17.23 -9.95 -4.93
C ALA A 128 17.86 -8.99 -3.90
N SER A 129 17.26 -7.82 -3.66
CA SER A 129 17.79 -6.83 -2.71
C SER A 129 17.75 -7.33 -1.25
N LYS A 130 16.68 -8.04 -0.84
CA LYS A 130 16.61 -8.70 0.47
C LYS A 130 17.58 -9.89 0.61
N GLY A 131 17.74 -10.67 -0.46
CA GLY A 131 18.68 -11.81 -0.49
C GLY A 131 20.16 -11.40 -0.41
N GLY A 132 20.50 -10.22 -0.90
CA GLY A 132 21.85 -9.65 -0.83
C GLY A 132 22.31 -9.33 0.59
N ALA A 133 21.43 -8.77 1.43
CA ALA A 133 21.76 -8.41 2.80
C ALA A 133 22.11 -9.63 3.69
N SER A 134 21.46 -10.78 3.45
CA SER A 134 21.77 -12.02 4.19
C SER A 134 23.09 -12.69 3.76
N LYS A 135 23.61 -12.43 2.55
CA LYS A 135 24.83 -13.07 2.04
C LYS A 135 26.13 -12.39 2.52
N VAL A 136 26.06 -11.21 3.12
CA VAL A 136 27.23 -10.47 3.61
C VAL A 136 27.63 -10.89 5.03
N LEU A 137 26.72 -11.45 5.83
CA LEU A 137 26.99 -11.83 7.23
C LEU A 137 27.68 -13.20 7.42
N GLY A 138 27.95 -13.95 6.35
CA GLY A 138 28.49 -15.33 6.44
C GLY A 138 30.01 -15.47 6.27
N ARG A 139 30.80 -14.39 6.19
CA ARG A 139 32.24 -14.49 5.81
C ARG A 139 33.26 -14.06 6.87
N PHE A 140 32.87 -13.81 8.11
CA PHE A 140 33.83 -13.41 9.16
C PHE A 140 33.69 -14.27 10.42
N GLY A 141 34.71 -15.09 10.66
CA GLY A 141 34.93 -15.89 11.87
C GLY A 141 35.18 -17.35 11.52
N ILE A 142 36.33 -17.98 11.74
CA ILE A 142 37.48 -17.66 12.59
C ILE A 142 38.69 -18.45 12.05
N ALA A 143 39.80 -17.77 11.80
CA ALA A 143 41.11 -18.41 11.71
C ALA A 143 41.96 -17.77 12.81
N THR A 144 42.13 -18.50 13.91
CA THR A 144 43.19 -18.20 14.88
C THR A 144 44.06 -19.45 15.00
N SER A 145 45.34 -19.16 14.88
CA SER A 145 46.45 -20.04 14.62
C SER A 145 46.83 -20.94 15.81
N HIS A 146 47.65 -21.91 15.45
CA HIS A 146 48.31 -22.94 16.24
C HIS A 146 49.23 -22.40 17.34
#